data_AF-A0A958AM88-F1
#
_entry.id   AF-A0A958AM88-F1
#
_cell.length_a   1.000
_cell.length_b   1.000
_cell.length_c   1.000
_cell.angle_alpha   90.00
_cell.angle_beta   90.00
_cell.angle_gamma   90.00
#
_symmetry.space_group_name_H-M   'P 1'
#
loop_
_entity.id
_entity.type
_entity.pdbx_description
1 polymer ?
#
loop_
_entity_poly.entity_id
_entity_poly.type
_entity_poly.pdbx_seq_one_letter_code
_entity_poly.pdbx_strand_id
1 'polypeptide(L)'
;MQIVQSIGERLLRNVQQVIVGKDAEIRLTLLALLCEGHLLIEDVPGVGKTMLARSIARSVGCSFRRIQFTPDMLPSDVTGVSIFNQKNMEFEFRPGPIMAQIVLTDEINRATPRKNGRVPEGEKE
;
A
#
# COMPACT_ATOMS: atom_id res chain seq x y z
N MET A 1 12.44 20.22 -18.53
CA MET A 1 11.48 20.78 -17.55
C MET A 1 10.04 20.80 -18.08
N GLN A 2 9.75 21.40 -19.25
CA GLN A 2 8.37 21.58 -19.76
C GLN A 2 7.55 20.28 -19.91
N ILE A 3 8.19 19.19 -20.34
CA ILE A 3 7.52 17.88 -20.47
C ILE A 3 7.02 17.37 -19.11
N VAL A 4 7.86 17.44 -18.08
CA VAL A 4 7.52 16.99 -16.71
C VAL A 4 6.35 17.79 -16.16
N GLN A 5 6.40 19.12 -16.33
CA GLN A 5 5.31 20.00 -15.92
C GLN A 5 4.00 19.67 -16.64
N SER A 6 4.04 19.49 -17.97
CA SER A 6 2.87 19.14 -18.77
C SER A 6 2.24 17.80 -18.33
N ILE A 7 3.06 16.78 -18.08
CA ILE A 7 2.61 15.47 -17.60
C ILE A 7 2.01 15.60 -16.19
N GLY A 8 2.68 16.30 -15.28
CA GLY A 8 2.19 16.53 -13.91
C GLY A 8 0.84 17.23 -13.89
N GLU A 9 0.65 18.26 -14.72
CA GLU A 9 -0.64 18.96 -14.85
C GLU A 9 -1.73 18.06 -15.45
N ARG A 10 -1.40 17.20 -16.40
CA ARG A 10 -2.35 16.23 -16.97
C ARG A 10 -2.80 15.22 -15.91
N LEU A 11 -1.87 14.70 -15.10
CA LEU A 11 -2.18 13.79 -14.00
C LEU A 11 -3.05 14.47 -12.94
N LEU A 12 -2.70 15.70 -12.55
CA LEU A 12 -3.47 16.51 -11.60
C LEU A 12 -4.92 16.67 -12.08
N ARG A 13 -5.13 17.12 -13.32
CA ARG A 13 -6.47 17.31 -13.90
C ARG A 13 -7.27 16.01 -13.96
N ASN A 14 -6.62 14.88 -14.29
CA ASN A 14 -7.29 13.58 -14.35
C ASN A 14 -7.77 13.12 -12.96
N VAL A 15 -6.93 13.29 -11.93
CA VAL A 15 -7.28 12.92 -10.55
C VAL A 15 -8.40 13.82 -9.99
N GLN A 16 -8.39 15.12 -10.34
CA GLN A 16 -9.41 16.08 -9.95
C GLN A 16 -10.82 15.75 -10.48
N GLN A 17 -10.95 14.90 -11.51
CA GLN A 17 -12.26 14.44 -11.98
C GLN A 17 -12.94 13.48 -10.98
N VAL A 18 -12.17 12.87 -10.09
CA VAL A 18 -12.66 11.89 -9.09
C VAL A 18 -12.58 12.46 -7.67
N ILE A 19 -11.55 13.27 -7.39
CA ILE A 19 -11.30 13.86 -6.07
C ILE A 19 -11.54 15.37 -6.15
N VAL A 20 -12.64 15.83 -5.56
CA VAL A 20 -13.04 17.24 -5.59
C VAL A 20 -12.57 17.96 -4.33
N GLY A 21 -12.02 19.16 -4.48
CA GLY A 21 -11.71 20.06 -3.36
C GLY A 21 -10.46 19.71 -2.54
N LYS A 22 -9.60 18.80 -3.02
CA LYS A 22 -8.35 18.38 -2.35
C LYS A 22 -7.10 18.66 -3.20
N ASP A 23 -7.02 19.86 -3.75
CA ASP A 23 -5.98 20.22 -4.72
C ASP A 23 -4.56 20.16 -4.13
N ALA A 24 -4.40 20.56 -2.86
CA ALA A 24 -3.12 20.53 -2.18
C ALA A 24 -2.64 19.10 -1.94
N GLU A 25 -3.53 18.22 -1.50
CA GLU A 25 -3.24 16.82 -1.20
C GLU A 25 -2.93 16.03 -2.47
N ILE A 26 -3.66 16.29 -3.57
CA ILE A 26 -3.34 15.67 -4.87
C ILE A 26 -1.94 16.10 -5.33
N ARG A 27 -1.61 17.40 -5.22
CA ARG A 27 -0.28 17.91 -5.58
C ARG A 27 0.84 17.30 -4.73
N LEU A 28 0.65 17.22 -3.42
CA LEU A 28 1.61 16.57 -2.51
C LEU A 28 1.80 15.09 -2.83
N THR A 29 0.71 14.39 -3.17
CA THR A 29 0.79 12.97 -3.54
C THR A 29 1.54 12.77 -4.86
N LEU A 30 1.29 13.62 -5.86
CA LEU A 30 2.04 13.60 -7.12
C LEU A 30 3.52 13.95 -6.91
N LEU A 31 3.83 14.91 -6.04
CA LEU A 31 5.20 15.24 -5.69
C LEU A 31 5.91 14.03 -5.06
N ALA A 32 5.28 13.39 -4.06
CA ALA A 32 5.82 12.19 -3.43
C ALA A 32 6.06 11.09 -4.47
N LEU A 33 5.09 10.84 -5.37
CA LEU A 33 5.22 9.85 -6.43
C LEU A 33 6.40 10.12 -7.36
N LEU A 34 6.56 11.38 -7.83
CA LEU A 34 7.63 11.77 -8.75
C LEU A 34 9.03 11.76 -8.10
N CYS A 35 9.09 11.89 -6.77
CA CYS A 35 10.31 11.82 -5.99
C CYS A 35 10.58 10.42 -5.41
N GLU A 36 9.82 9.41 -5.81
CA GLU A 36 9.91 8.03 -5.27
C GLU A 36 9.75 7.97 -3.73
N GLY A 37 9.01 8.92 -3.17
CA GLY A 37 8.74 9.04 -1.74
C GLY A 37 7.48 8.31 -1.29
N HIS A 38 7.31 8.24 0.04
CA HIS A 38 6.11 7.71 0.68
C HIS A 38 5.30 8.84 1.32
N LEU A 39 3.98 8.68 1.36
CA LEU A 39 3.06 9.65 1.94
C LEU A 39 2.41 9.07 3.19
N LEU A 40 2.54 9.77 4.31
CA LEU A 40 1.73 9.54 5.51
C LEU A 40 0.52 10.46 5.45
N ILE A 41 -0.69 9.89 5.48
CA ILE A 41 -1.94 10.65 5.45
C ILE A 41 -2.63 10.55 6.81
N GLU A 42 -2.44 11.55 7.65
CA GLU A 42 -3.20 11.77 8.88
C GLU A 42 -4.48 12.52 8.54
N ASP A 43 -5.61 11.83 8.53
CA ASP A 43 -6.92 12.41 8.20
C ASP A 43 -8.01 11.49 8.74
N VAL A 44 -9.20 12.02 8.98
CA VAL A 44 -10.34 11.26 9.54
C VAL A 44 -10.85 10.22 8.54
N PRO A 45 -11.44 9.09 8.99
CA PRO A 45 -11.97 8.07 8.07
C PRO A 45 -13.06 8.65 7.15
N GLY A 46 -13.14 8.16 5.92
CA GLY A 46 -14.17 8.55 4.93
C GLY A 46 -13.80 9.70 3.99
N VAL A 47 -12.64 10.31 4.15
CA VAL A 47 -12.15 11.49 3.38
C VAL A 47 -11.53 11.18 2.01
N GLY A 48 -11.84 10.01 1.44
CA GLY A 48 -11.45 9.67 0.06
C GLY A 48 -10.01 9.18 -0.14
N LYS A 49 -9.24 8.83 0.91
CA LYS A 49 -7.84 8.33 0.77
C LYS A 49 -7.70 7.16 -0.19
N THR A 50 -8.63 6.20 -0.09
CA THR A 50 -8.69 5.04 -1.00
C THR A 50 -8.93 5.45 -2.44
N MET A 51 -9.82 6.44 -2.67
CA MET A 51 -10.09 6.94 -4.01
C MET A 51 -8.90 7.72 -4.56
N LEU A 52 -8.21 8.51 -3.73
CA LEU A 52 -7.01 9.25 -4.12
C LEU A 52 -5.88 8.31 -4.57
N ALA A 53 -5.52 7.33 -3.74
CA ALA A 53 -4.45 6.40 -4.09
C ALA A 53 -4.80 5.55 -5.32
N ARG A 54 -6.06 5.12 -5.44
CA ARG A 54 -6.55 4.33 -6.59
C ARG A 54 -6.63 5.15 -7.88
N SER A 55 -7.06 6.41 -7.81
CA SER A 55 -7.17 7.28 -8.99
C SER A 55 -5.79 7.62 -9.53
N ILE A 56 -4.82 7.87 -8.65
CA ILE A 56 -3.42 8.05 -9.03
C ILE A 56 -2.88 6.79 -9.70
N ALA A 57 -3.01 5.62 -9.07
CA ALA A 57 -2.54 4.35 -9.65
C ALA A 57 -3.12 4.10 -11.05
N ARG A 58 -4.44 4.31 -11.23
CA ARG A 58 -5.07 4.20 -12.54
C ARG A 58 -4.57 5.24 -13.54
N SER A 59 -4.31 6.47 -13.11
CA SER A 59 -3.83 7.55 -13.98
C SER A 59 -2.43 7.27 -14.54
N VAL A 60 -1.60 6.54 -13.80
CA VAL A 60 -0.23 6.18 -14.23
C VAL A 60 -0.10 4.73 -14.71
N GLY A 61 -1.20 3.97 -14.77
CA GLY A 61 -1.18 2.57 -15.20
C GLY A 61 -0.50 1.61 -14.22
N CYS A 62 -0.42 1.97 -12.94
CA CYS A 62 0.24 1.17 -11.91
C CYS A 62 -0.71 0.16 -11.25
N SER A 63 -0.13 -0.96 -10.79
CA SER A 63 -0.82 -1.89 -9.90
C SER A 63 -1.13 -1.23 -8.55
N PHE A 64 -2.31 -1.52 -8.01
CA PHE A 64 -2.80 -0.98 -6.74
C PHE A 64 -3.19 -2.12 -5.80
N ARG A 65 -2.69 -2.05 -4.56
CA ARG A 65 -3.12 -2.93 -3.46
C ARG A 65 -3.45 -2.11 -2.23
N ARG A 66 -4.35 -2.64 -1.41
CA ARG A 66 -4.73 -2.06 -0.12
C ARG A 66 -4.45 -3.08 0.97
N ILE A 67 -3.78 -2.65 2.03
CA ILE A 67 -3.48 -3.44 3.23
C ILE A 67 -4.19 -2.78 4.39
N GLN A 68 -5.00 -3.54 5.10
CA GLN A 68 -5.66 -3.10 6.32
C GLN A 68 -4.91 -3.74 7.49
N PHE A 69 -4.10 -2.97 8.21
CA PHE A 69 -3.35 -3.52 9.33
C PHE A 69 -4.27 -3.90 10.49
N THR A 70 -4.00 -5.08 11.05
CA THR A 70 -4.66 -5.61 12.23
C THR A 70 -3.60 -6.09 13.23
N PRO A 71 -3.90 -6.13 14.55
CA PRO A 71 -2.91 -6.50 15.58
C PRO A 71 -2.39 -7.95 15.50
N ASP A 72 -3.10 -8.80 14.76
CA ASP A 72 -2.81 -10.22 14.53
C ASP A 72 -2.15 -10.49 13.17
N MET A 73 -1.99 -9.47 12.33
CA MET A 73 -1.38 -9.59 11.02
C MET A 73 0.06 -10.12 11.12
N LEU A 74 0.36 -11.18 10.38
CA LEU A 74 1.70 -11.74 10.29
C LEU A 74 2.50 -11.02 9.19
N PRO A 75 3.85 -10.95 9.30
CA PRO A 75 4.68 -10.39 8.23
C PRO A 75 4.43 -11.07 6.87
N SER A 76 4.17 -12.38 6.88
CA SER A 76 3.85 -13.17 5.69
C SER A 76 2.55 -12.76 5.00
N ASP A 77 1.60 -12.17 5.71
CA ASP A 77 0.35 -11.67 5.12
C ASP A 77 0.59 -10.42 4.26
N VAL A 78 1.73 -9.73 4.49
CA VAL A 78 2.16 -8.54 3.75
C VAL A 78 3.16 -8.91 2.65
N THR A 79 4.18 -9.71 2.98
CA THR A 79 5.28 -10.04 2.07
C THR A 79 4.97 -11.20 1.13
N GLY A 80 4.15 -12.16 1.57
CA GLY A 80 3.83 -13.38 0.84
C GLY A 80 4.33 -14.64 1.55
N VAL A 81 3.96 -15.79 0.98
CA VAL A 81 4.27 -17.13 1.53
C VAL A 81 4.70 -18.07 0.44
N SER A 82 5.55 -19.05 0.78
CA SER A 82 5.84 -20.18 -0.08
C SER A 82 4.94 -21.35 0.29
N ILE A 83 4.15 -21.83 -0.67
CA ILE A 83 3.16 -22.90 -0.48
C ILE A 83 3.62 -24.13 -1.24
N PHE A 84 3.65 -25.28 -0.57
CA PHE A 84 3.95 -26.55 -1.22
C PHE A 84 2.80 -26.97 -2.14
N ASN A 85 3.06 -27.03 -3.44
CA ASN A 85 2.12 -27.46 -4.46
C ASN A 85 2.21 -28.98 -4.64
N GLN A 86 1.27 -29.71 -4.07
CA GLN A 86 1.25 -31.18 -4.09
C GLN A 86 1.16 -31.79 -5.50
N LYS A 87 0.67 -31.05 -6.50
CA LYS A 87 0.60 -31.56 -7.88
C LYS A 87 1.97 -31.66 -8.52
N ASN A 88 2.82 -30.67 -8.25
CA ASN A 88 4.14 -30.55 -8.88
C ASN A 88 5.27 -30.93 -7.92
N MET A 89 4.97 -31.21 -6.65
CA MET A 89 5.94 -31.51 -5.58
C MET A 89 6.97 -30.40 -5.36
N GLU A 90 6.56 -29.15 -5.60
CA GLU A 90 7.42 -27.97 -5.55
C GLU A 90 6.85 -26.88 -4.64
N PHE A 91 7.72 -26.03 -4.10
CA PHE A 91 7.33 -24.85 -3.34
C PHE A 91 7.08 -23.66 -4.28
N GLU A 92 5.86 -23.15 -4.30
CA GLU A 92 5.44 -22.01 -5.12
C GLU A 92 5.31 -20.76 -4.25
N PHE A 93 6.04 -19.70 -4.61
CA PHE A 93 5.92 -18.42 -3.92
C PHE A 93 4.66 -17.67 -4.35
N ARG A 94 3.79 -17.36 -3.38
CA ARG A 94 2.63 -16.49 -3.57
C ARG A 94 2.95 -15.09 -3.02
N PRO A 95 3.04 -14.07 -3.89
CA PRO A 95 3.41 -12.73 -3.48
C PRO A 95 2.33 -12.08 -2.62
N GLY A 96 2.75 -11.40 -1.57
CA GLY A 96 1.87 -10.63 -0.71
C GLY A 96 1.42 -9.30 -1.35
N PRO A 97 0.45 -8.61 -0.72
CA PRO A 97 -0.11 -7.35 -1.24
C PRO A 97 0.90 -6.20 -1.30
N ILE A 98 2.05 -6.30 -0.62
CA ILE A 98 3.12 -5.29 -0.73
C ILE A 98 3.76 -5.27 -2.12
N MET A 99 3.63 -6.36 -2.90
CA MET A 99 4.16 -6.46 -4.25
C MET A 99 3.22 -5.79 -5.26
N ALA A 100 3.02 -4.49 -5.09
CA ALA A 100 2.34 -3.60 -6.03
C ALA A 100 3.10 -2.28 -6.14
N GLN A 101 2.90 -1.57 -7.25
CA GLN A 101 3.56 -0.28 -7.50
C GLN A 101 3.01 0.83 -6.61
N ILE A 102 1.73 0.77 -6.25
CA ILE A 102 1.12 1.67 -5.27
C ILE A 102 0.39 0.82 -4.22
N VAL A 103 0.77 0.98 -2.95
CA VAL A 103 0.17 0.29 -1.82
C VAL A 103 -0.42 1.32 -0.87
N LEU A 104 -1.71 1.20 -0.58
CA LEU A 104 -2.37 1.96 0.49
C LEU A 104 -2.42 1.11 1.76
N THR A 105 -1.82 1.61 2.83
CA THR A 105 -1.84 0.97 4.15
C THR A 105 -2.76 1.74 5.09
N ASP A 106 -3.85 1.11 5.51
CA ASP A 106 -4.75 1.68 6.52
C ASP A 106 -4.43 1.11 7.89
N GLU A 107 -4.61 1.95 8.93
CA GLU A 107 -4.39 1.58 10.33
C GLU A 107 -2.98 1.05 10.64
N ILE A 108 -1.95 1.58 9.99
CA ILE A 108 -0.56 1.13 10.18
C ILE A 108 -0.12 1.12 11.67
N ASN A 109 -0.67 2.05 12.46
CA ASN A 109 -0.42 2.13 13.90
C ASN A 109 -1.00 0.94 14.70
N ARG A 110 -1.89 0.13 14.12
CA ARG A 110 -2.42 -1.10 14.73
C ARG A 110 -1.53 -2.31 14.52
N ALA A 111 -0.50 -2.20 13.69
CA ALA A 111 0.49 -3.25 13.51
C ALA A 111 1.41 -3.29 14.74
N THR A 112 1.00 -4.01 15.78
CA THR A 112 1.89 -4.25 16.92
C THR A 112 3.01 -5.17 16.44
N PRO A 113 4.30 -4.79 16.55
CA PRO A 113 5.40 -5.69 16.22
C PRO A 113 5.35 -6.87 17.20
N ARG A 114 4.78 -8.01 16.77
CA ARG A 114 4.95 -9.25 17.53
C ARG A 114 6.43 -9.59 17.49
N LYS A 115 7.05 -9.72 18.66
CA LYS A 115 8.36 -10.34 18.79
C LYS A 115 8.23 -11.77 18.26
N ASN A 116 8.82 -12.04 17.10
CA ASN A 116 9.07 -13.41 16.68
C ASN A 116 10.01 -14.04 17.73
N GLY A 117 9.50 -15.03 18.47
CA GLY A 117 10.31 -15.86 19.36
C GLY A 117 9.86 -15.84 20.82
N ARG A 118 9.01 -16.80 21.18
CA ARG A 118 9.25 -17.79 22.25
C ARG A 118 8.05 -18.72 22.35
N VAL A 119 8.28 -20.01 22.08
CA VAL A 119 7.51 -21.09 22.71
C VAL A 119 7.71 -20.90 24.21
N PRO A 120 6.67 -20.90 25.06
CA PRO A 120 6.87 -21.09 26.48
C PRO A 120 7.45 -22.50 26.67
N GLU A 121 8.75 -22.60 26.90
CA GLU A 121 9.30 -23.80 27.56
C GLU A 121 8.83 -23.76 29.03
N GLY A 122 8.23 -24.86 29.48
CA GLY A 122 7.57 -25.03 30.77
C GLY A 122 6.07 -25.11 30.55
N GLU A 123 5.42 -26.27 30.64
CA GLU A 123 5.47 -27.20 31.76
C GLU A 123 5.60 -28.66 31.26
N LYS A 124 6.78 -29.24 31.47
CA LYS A 124 6.88 -30.67 31.81
C LYS A 124 6.97 -30.71 33.33
N GLU A 125 5.90 -31.15 33.98
CA GLU A 125 5.91 -32.00 35.18
C GLU A 125 4.59 -32.76 35.23
#